data_AF-A0A968TRJ5-F1
#
_entry.id   AF-A0A968TRJ5-F1
#
_cell.length_a   1.000
_cell.length_b   1.000
_cell.length_c   1.000
_cell.angle_alpha   90.00
_cell.angle_beta   90.00
_cell.angle_gamma   90.00
#
_symmetry.space_group_name_H-M   'P 1'
#
loop_
_entity.id
_entity.type
_entity.pdbx_description
1 polymer ?
#
loop_
_entity_poly.entity_id
_entity_poly.type
_entity_poly.pdbx_seq_one_letter_code
_entity_poly.pdbx_strand_id
1 'polypeptide(L)'
;IMIQFAPLGFAFLSIFIFRELPGVLQITGLLTACLGFGFFYWDQILISLNDADRFNAGNLWLLFAAATWIVFALAQKALLAKVRAQEFNLLMYGVSSLLLLPLADMTEFARPDFVGAGLILFLALNTLVAYGALSEALLRAPAAQVSVIIALNPLLTLLIMTVLTRMEVEWIAAEPIHWRGFVGALLVVIGVILTVTSPARLKTPEASSTI
;
A
#
# COMPACT_ATOMS: atom_id res chain seq x y z
N ILE A 1 -10.18 2.90 3.90
CA ILE A 1 -10.80 2.02 2.87
C ILE A 1 -10.61 2.56 1.47
N MET A 2 -11.06 3.79 1.19
CA MET A 2 -10.88 4.38 -0.15
C MET A 2 -9.41 4.48 -0.57
N ILE A 3 -8.47 4.59 0.38
CA ILE A 3 -7.04 4.55 0.07
C ILE A 3 -6.59 3.22 -0.58
N GLN A 4 -7.31 2.10 -0.40
CA GLN A 4 -6.99 0.83 -1.06
C GLN A 4 -7.22 0.85 -2.57
N PHE A 5 -7.95 1.86 -3.09
CA PHE A 5 -7.97 2.13 -4.53
C PHE A 5 -6.57 2.45 -5.06
N ALA A 6 -5.64 2.93 -4.22
CA ALA A 6 -4.27 3.22 -4.62
C ALA A 6 -3.50 1.96 -5.04
N PRO A 7 -3.27 0.94 -4.17
CA PRO A 7 -2.60 -0.28 -4.59
C PRO A 7 -3.40 -1.06 -5.65
N LEU A 8 -4.73 -1.15 -5.54
CA LEU A 8 -5.50 -1.86 -6.56
C LEU A 8 -5.40 -1.18 -7.94
N GLY A 9 -5.56 0.14 -7.99
CA GLY A 9 -5.40 0.93 -9.21
C GLY A 9 -3.99 0.86 -9.78
N PHE A 10 -2.96 0.93 -8.94
CA PHE A 10 -1.57 0.75 -9.34
C PHE A 10 -1.35 -0.64 -9.97
N ALA A 11 -1.95 -1.70 -9.40
CA ALA A 11 -1.84 -3.05 -9.95
C ALA A 11 -2.36 -3.10 -11.40
N PHE A 12 -3.57 -2.60 -11.64
CA PHE A 12 -4.16 -2.58 -12.99
C PHE A 12 -3.37 -1.69 -13.95
N LEU A 13 -3.07 -0.44 -13.58
CA LEU A 13 -2.40 0.51 -14.46
C LEU A 13 -0.97 0.08 -14.80
N SER A 14 -0.28 -0.57 -13.87
CA SER A 14 1.07 -1.07 -14.11
C SER A 14 1.14 -2.12 -15.22
N ILE A 15 0.12 -2.98 -15.35
CA ILE A 15 0.02 -3.98 -16.42
C ILE A 15 -0.02 -3.29 -17.79
N PHE A 16 -0.81 -2.22 -17.93
CA PHE A 16 -0.94 -1.49 -19.19
C PHE A 16 0.29 -0.64 -19.52
N ILE A 17 0.83 0.07 -18.52
CA ILE A 17 1.93 1.04 -18.71
C ILE A 17 3.27 0.34 -18.92
N PHE A 18 3.59 -0.65 -18.09
CA PHE A 18 4.86 -1.38 -18.18
C PHE A 18 4.79 -2.58 -19.13
N ARG A 19 3.62 -2.82 -19.75
CA ARG A 19 3.35 -3.94 -20.66
C ARG A 19 3.77 -5.29 -20.07
N GLU A 20 3.59 -5.43 -18.75
CA GLU A 20 3.80 -6.69 -18.05
C GLU A 20 2.67 -7.63 -18.49
N LEU A 21 2.97 -8.70 -19.24
CA LEU A 21 1.98 -9.66 -19.72
C LEU A 21 1.55 -10.56 -18.55
N PRO A 22 0.37 -10.34 -17.94
CA PRO A 22 0.00 -11.09 -16.76
C PRO A 22 -0.44 -12.50 -17.18
N GLY A 23 -0.02 -13.50 -16.41
CA GLY A 23 -0.53 -14.86 -16.59
C GLY A 23 -2.03 -14.93 -16.28
N VAL A 24 -2.71 -15.97 -16.79
CA VAL A 24 -4.14 -16.20 -16.47
C VAL A 24 -4.35 -16.35 -14.95
N LEU A 25 -3.40 -17.01 -14.26
CA LEU A 25 -3.42 -17.15 -12.81
C LEU A 25 -3.28 -15.80 -12.09
N GLN A 26 -2.49 -14.89 -12.65
CA GLN A 26 -2.33 -13.54 -12.11
C GLN A 26 -3.60 -12.70 -12.25
N ILE A 27 -4.26 -12.75 -13.41
CA ILE A 27 -5.52 -12.04 -13.64
C ILE A 27 -6.61 -12.58 -12.72
N THR A 28 -6.75 -13.91 -12.64
CA THR A 28 -7.74 -14.54 -11.77
C THR A 28 -7.47 -14.18 -10.30
N GLY A 29 -6.23 -14.25 -9.84
CA GLY A 29 -5.84 -13.81 -8.51
C GLY A 29 -6.18 -12.34 -8.22
N LEU A 30 -5.90 -11.44 -9.15
CA LEU A 30 -6.20 -10.01 -9.01
C LEU A 30 -7.71 -9.76 -8.91
N LEU A 31 -8.50 -10.43 -9.75
CA LEU A 31 -9.97 -10.35 -9.69
C LEU A 31 -10.52 -10.91 -8.38
N THR A 32 -10.00 -12.06 -7.92
CA THR A 32 -10.37 -12.64 -6.63
C THR A 32 -10.04 -11.70 -5.47
N ALA A 33 -8.87 -11.05 -5.49
CA ALA A 33 -8.49 -10.07 -4.48
C ALA A 33 -9.41 -8.84 -4.49
N CYS A 34 -9.76 -8.31 -5.66
CA CYS A 34 -10.71 -7.21 -5.79
C CYS A 34 -12.10 -7.56 -5.24
N LEU A 35 -12.60 -8.76 -5.54
CA LEU A 35 -13.86 -9.24 -4.97
C LEU A 35 -13.77 -9.38 -3.44
N GLY A 36 -12.66 -9.93 -2.93
CA GLY A 36 -12.41 -10.04 -1.50
C GLY A 36 -12.44 -8.69 -0.79
N PHE A 37 -11.80 -7.66 -1.36
CA PHE A 37 -11.85 -6.30 -0.82
C PHE A 37 -13.27 -5.71 -0.83
N GLY A 38 -14.06 -6.01 -1.87
CA GLY A 38 -15.46 -5.60 -1.93
C GLY A 38 -16.28 -6.18 -0.75
N PHE A 39 -16.11 -7.46 -0.45
CA PHE A 39 -16.74 -8.10 0.72
C PHE A 39 -16.18 -7.58 2.04
N PHE A 40 -14.86 -7.41 2.13
CA PHE A 40 -14.18 -6.98 3.35
C PHE A 40 -14.62 -5.59 3.80
N TYR A 41 -14.85 -4.69 2.84
CA TYR A 41 -15.23 -3.31 3.11
C TYR A 41 -16.72 -3.02 2.91
N TRP A 42 -17.54 -4.05 2.75
CA TRP A 42 -18.95 -3.94 2.42
C TRP A 42 -19.70 -2.98 3.34
N ASP A 43 -19.56 -3.16 4.65
CA ASP A 43 -20.30 -2.38 5.64
C ASP A 43 -19.90 -0.90 5.61
N GLN A 44 -18.61 -0.61 5.40
CA GLN A 44 -18.18 0.78 5.33
C GLN A 44 -18.51 1.47 4.01
N ILE A 45 -18.54 0.73 2.90
CA ILE A 45 -19.00 1.25 1.62
C ILE A 45 -20.47 1.66 1.77
N LEU A 46 -21.30 0.84 2.42
CA LEU A 46 -22.71 1.17 2.68
C LEU A 46 -22.87 2.42 3.56
N ILE A 47 -22.12 2.52 4.66
CA ILE A 47 -22.14 3.70 5.52
C ILE A 47 -21.76 4.96 4.71
N SER A 48 -20.71 4.85 3.90
CA SER A 48 -20.25 5.96 3.07
C SER A 48 -21.23 6.38 1.98
N LEU A 49 -22.10 5.49 1.50
CA LEU A 49 -23.11 5.79 0.48
C LEU A 49 -24.40 6.34 1.11
N ASN A 50 -24.77 5.86 2.30
CA ASN A 50 -26.00 6.26 2.97
C ASN A 50 -25.88 7.61 3.71
N ASP A 51 -24.69 7.94 4.24
CA ASP A 51 -24.40 9.23 4.91
C ASP A 51 -23.54 10.15 4.02
N ALA A 52 -23.90 10.26 2.74
CA ALA A 52 -23.12 10.98 1.73
C ALA A 52 -22.80 12.42 2.13
N ASP A 53 -23.74 13.16 2.73
CA ASP A 53 -23.57 14.58 3.07
C ASP A 53 -22.49 14.84 4.13
N ARG A 54 -22.23 13.85 5.02
CA ARG A 54 -21.26 14.00 6.12
C ARG A 54 -19.84 13.58 5.72
N PHE A 55 -19.69 12.70 4.74
CA PHE A 55 -18.40 12.10 4.37
C PHE A 55 -17.87 12.52 2.99
N ASN A 56 -18.64 13.25 2.18
CA ASN A 56 -18.30 13.56 0.79
C ASN A 56 -16.91 14.22 0.63
N ALA A 57 -16.62 15.26 1.42
CA ALA A 57 -15.36 16.00 1.31
C ALA A 57 -14.14 15.13 1.68
N GLY A 58 -14.22 14.38 2.78
CA GLY A 58 -13.13 13.50 3.22
C GLY A 58 -12.88 12.36 2.24
N ASN A 59 -13.95 11.78 1.69
CA ASN A 59 -13.85 10.75 0.65
C ASN A 59 -13.19 11.28 -0.61
N LEU A 60 -13.54 12.49 -1.05
CA LEU A 60 -12.93 13.12 -2.22
C LEU A 60 -11.42 13.34 -2.02
N TRP A 61 -11.00 13.82 -0.84
CA TRP A 61 -9.59 13.94 -0.50
C TRP A 61 -8.86 12.59 -0.47
N LEU A 62 -9.50 11.54 0.03
CA LEU A 62 -8.92 10.19 0.02
C LEU A 62 -8.76 9.63 -1.39
N LEU A 63 -9.72 9.87 -2.28
CA LEU A 63 -9.63 9.47 -3.69
C LEU A 63 -8.54 10.26 -4.41
N PHE A 64 -8.44 11.57 -4.14
CA PHE A 64 -7.35 12.40 -4.67
C PHE A 64 -5.99 11.89 -4.20
N ALA A 65 -5.84 11.61 -2.90
CA ALA A 65 -4.62 11.04 -2.33
C ALA A 65 -4.28 9.68 -2.98
N ALA A 66 -5.28 8.82 -3.20
CA ALA A 66 -5.08 7.55 -3.88
C ALA A 66 -4.59 7.74 -5.32
N ALA A 67 -5.17 8.68 -6.07
CA ALA A 67 -4.74 9.03 -7.42
C ALA A 67 -3.30 9.57 -7.44
N THR A 68 -2.96 10.49 -6.55
CA THR A 68 -1.59 11.02 -6.40
C THR A 68 -0.60 9.91 -6.08
N TRP A 69 -0.97 8.99 -5.19
CA TRP A 69 -0.12 7.86 -4.83
C TRP A 69 0.11 6.91 -6.00
N ILE A 70 -0.92 6.63 -6.81
CA ILE A 70 -0.78 5.82 -8.03
C ILE A 70 0.23 6.45 -8.99
N VAL A 71 0.10 7.75 -9.25
CA VAL A 71 1.03 8.49 -10.12
C VAL A 71 2.45 8.40 -9.57
N PHE A 72 2.62 8.60 -8.26
CA PHE A 72 3.89 8.45 -7.58
C PHE A 72 4.47 7.03 -7.75
N ALA A 73 3.70 5.97 -7.49
CA ALA A 73 4.17 4.59 -7.57
C ALA A 73 4.55 4.19 -9.01
N LEU A 74 3.79 4.66 -10.01
CA LEU A 74 4.12 4.48 -11.43
C LEU A 74 5.43 5.22 -11.78
N ALA A 75 5.58 6.47 -11.36
CA ALA A 75 6.80 7.24 -11.59
C ALA A 75 8.01 6.61 -10.89
N GLN A 76 7.85 6.16 -9.64
CA GLN A 76 8.86 5.45 -8.87
C GLN A 76 9.32 4.20 -9.63
N LYS A 77 8.40 3.31 -10.02
CA LYS A 77 8.73 2.10 -10.79
C LYS A 77 9.47 2.42 -12.10
N ALA A 78 9.07 3.47 -12.81
CA ALA A 78 9.72 3.90 -14.05
C ALA A 78 11.14 4.46 -13.82
N LEU A 79 11.34 5.22 -12.73
CA LEU A 79 12.64 5.82 -12.37
C LEU A 79 13.62 4.79 -11.80
N LEU A 80 13.14 3.80 -11.07
CA LEU A 80 13.96 2.71 -10.54
C LEU A 80 14.61 1.85 -11.63
N ALA A 81 14.11 1.91 -12.87
CA ALA A 81 14.79 1.30 -14.02
C ALA A 81 16.09 2.03 -14.42
N LYS A 82 16.31 3.26 -13.94
CA LYS A 82 17.46 4.12 -14.30
C LYS A 82 18.33 4.52 -13.11
N VAL A 83 17.77 4.50 -11.90
CA VAL A 83 18.41 5.01 -10.68
C VAL A 83 18.39 3.91 -9.62
N ARG A 84 19.43 3.87 -8.76
CA ARG A 84 19.49 2.89 -7.67
C ARG A 84 18.39 3.18 -6.64
N ALA A 85 17.79 2.11 -6.12
CA ALA A 85 16.68 2.19 -5.17
C ALA A 85 16.98 3.09 -3.95
N GLN A 86 18.19 2.99 -3.41
CA GLN A 86 18.59 3.78 -2.24
C GLN A 86 18.82 5.26 -2.57
N GLU A 87 19.31 5.58 -3.77
CA GLU A 87 19.50 6.96 -4.22
C GLU A 87 18.15 7.66 -4.43
N PHE A 88 17.19 6.94 -5.04
CA PHE A 88 15.81 7.41 -5.16
C PHE A 88 15.19 7.68 -3.78
N ASN A 89 15.29 6.73 -2.85
CA ASN A 89 14.71 6.88 -1.51
C ASN A 89 15.35 8.05 -0.75
N LEU A 90 16.67 8.20 -0.78
CA LEU A 90 17.37 9.29 -0.12
C LEU A 90 16.92 10.66 -0.64
N LEU A 91 16.80 10.80 -1.98
CA LEU A 91 16.29 12.01 -2.60
C LEU A 91 14.85 12.30 -2.14
N MET A 92 13.98 11.29 -2.15
CA MET A 92 12.59 11.44 -1.72
C MET A 92 12.50 11.86 -0.25
N TYR A 93 13.29 11.25 0.64
CA TYR A 93 13.31 11.65 2.05
C TYR A 93 13.78 13.09 2.23
N GLY A 94 14.83 13.51 1.52
CA GLY A 94 15.33 14.88 1.57
C GLY A 94 14.28 15.89 1.09
N VAL A 95 13.68 15.65 -0.08
CA VAL A 95 12.65 16.52 -0.65
C VAL A 95 11.42 16.59 0.25
N SER A 96 10.91 15.44 0.71
CA SER A 96 9.76 15.41 1.64
C SER A 96 10.07 16.11 2.95
N SER A 97 11.26 15.93 3.51
CA SER A 97 11.68 16.62 4.73
C SER A 97 11.69 18.13 4.53
N LEU A 98 12.26 18.63 3.44
CA LEU A 98 12.33 20.08 3.17
C LEU A 98 10.95 20.70 2.92
N LEU A 99 10.08 19.99 2.20
CA LEU A 99 8.71 20.44 1.91
C LEU A 99 7.81 20.44 3.15
N LEU A 100 7.98 19.47 4.06
CA LEU A 100 7.17 19.34 5.27
C LEU A 100 7.72 20.17 6.44
N LEU A 101 9.01 20.51 6.45
CA LEU A 101 9.64 21.31 7.51
C LEU A 101 8.89 22.62 7.84
N PRO A 102 8.45 23.45 6.87
CA PRO A 102 7.72 24.68 7.19
C PRO A 102 6.31 24.45 7.75
N LEU A 103 5.74 23.25 7.56
CA LEU A 103 4.43 22.88 8.11
C LEU A 103 4.55 22.21 9.49
N ALA A 104 5.75 21.83 9.91
CA ALA A 104 5.97 21.13 11.16
C ALA A 104 5.95 22.10 12.35
N ASP A 105 5.13 21.79 13.35
CA ASP A 105 5.14 22.50 14.62
C ASP A 105 6.31 22.00 15.48
N MET A 106 7.33 22.86 15.65
CA MET A 106 8.53 22.53 16.41
C MET A 106 8.29 22.47 17.93
N THR A 107 7.14 22.97 18.42
CA THR A 107 6.82 22.94 19.84
C THR A 107 6.50 21.53 20.34
N GLU A 108 5.87 20.71 19.51
CA GLU A 108 5.61 19.28 19.77
C GLU A 108 6.90 18.46 19.89
N PHE A 109 8.00 18.91 19.26
CA PHE A 109 9.31 18.26 19.32
C PHE A 109 10.19 18.74 20.49
N ALA A 110 9.77 19.76 21.24
CA ALA A 110 10.63 20.41 22.23
C ALA A 110 10.93 19.51 23.45
N ARG A 111 10.05 18.55 23.79
CA ARG A 111 10.23 17.59 24.90
C ARG A 111 9.47 16.28 24.69
N PRO A 112 9.87 15.41 23.75
CA PRO A 112 9.37 14.04 23.77
C PRO A 112 9.82 13.38 25.08
N ASP A 113 8.90 12.72 25.77
CA ASP A 113 9.24 11.79 26.84
C ASP A 113 10.05 10.61 26.25
N PHE A 114 10.68 9.80 27.11
CA PHE A 114 11.52 8.69 26.65
C PHE A 114 10.77 7.72 25.71
N VAL A 115 9.47 7.51 25.97
CA VAL A 115 8.59 6.69 25.14
C VAL A 115 8.35 7.35 23.77
N GLY A 116 8.00 8.63 23.73
CA GLY A 116 7.81 9.39 22.49
C GLY A 116 9.06 9.41 21.62
N ALA A 117 10.24 9.63 22.21
CA ALA A 117 11.50 9.58 21.46
C ALA A 117 11.77 8.18 20.88
N GLY A 118 11.50 7.12 21.64
CA GLY A 118 11.58 5.74 21.16
C GLY A 118 10.62 5.45 20.00
N LEU A 119 9.38 5.95 20.07
CA LEU A 119 8.39 5.79 19.01
C LEU A 119 8.79 6.53 17.73
N ILE A 120 9.29 7.77 17.84
CA ILE A 120 9.79 8.53 16.68
C ILE A 120 10.93 7.77 16.00
N LEU A 121 11.90 7.28 16.77
CA LEU A 121 13.02 6.50 16.22
C LEU A 121 12.51 5.22 15.54
N PHE A 122 11.59 4.50 16.17
CA PHE A 122 10.99 3.30 15.61
C PHE A 122 10.25 3.58 14.30
N LEU A 123 9.43 4.62 14.25
CA LEU A 123 8.69 5.01 13.05
C LEU A 123 9.64 5.47 11.92
N ALA A 124 10.71 6.18 12.26
CA ALA A 124 11.73 6.60 11.28
C ALA A 124 12.45 5.39 10.68
N LEU A 125 12.87 4.44 11.51
CA LEU A 125 13.51 3.20 11.06
C LEU A 125 12.54 2.32 10.26
N ASN A 126 11.29 2.20 10.70
CA ASN A 126 10.25 1.48 9.98
C ASN A 126 10.04 2.07 8.57
N THR A 127 9.96 3.40 8.47
CA THR A 127 9.86 4.12 7.20
C THR A 127 11.05 3.79 6.30
N LEU A 128 12.28 3.88 6.82
CA LEU A 128 13.49 3.58 6.05
C LEU A 128 13.49 2.14 5.51
N VAL A 129 13.18 1.17 6.35
CA VAL A 129 13.15 -0.25 5.98
C VAL A 129 12.02 -0.55 5.01
N ALA A 130 10.82 -0.04 5.25
CA ALA A 130 9.63 -0.29 4.44
C ALA A 130 9.80 0.25 3.01
N TYR A 131 10.19 1.52 2.87
CA TYR A 131 10.40 2.13 1.55
C TYR A 131 11.67 1.61 0.85
N GLY A 132 12.70 1.23 1.62
CA GLY A 132 13.86 0.47 1.12
C GLY A 132 13.44 -0.83 0.45
N ALA A 133 12.68 -1.66 1.17
CA ALA A 133 12.15 -2.92 0.67
C ALA A 133 11.16 -2.74 -0.49
N LEU A 134 10.30 -1.72 -0.43
CA LEU A 134 9.35 -1.40 -1.50
C LEU A 134 10.07 -1.06 -2.81
N SER A 135 11.07 -0.18 -2.77
CA SER A 135 11.83 0.20 -3.96
C SER A 135 12.60 -1.00 -4.55
N GLU A 136 13.18 -1.86 -3.72
CA GLU A 136 13.83 -3.10 -4.18
C GLU A 136 12.83 -4.12 -4.75
N ALA A 137 11.65 -4.25 -4.14
CA ALA A 137 10.59 -5.11 -4.66
C ALA A 137 10.07 -4.62 -6.02
N LEU A 138 9.86 -3.31 -6.16
CA LEU A 138 9.49 -2.70 -7.44
C LEU A 138 10.59 -2.83 -8.48
N LEU A 139 11.87 -2.90 -8.10
CA LEU A 139 12.95 -3.15 -9.06
C LEU A 139 12.95 -4.61 -9.55
N ARG A 140 12.69 -5.57 -8.65
CA ARG A 140 12.92 -7.00 -8.89
C ARG A 140 11.68 -7.80 -9.29
N ALA A 141 10.48 -7.27 -9.04
CA ALA A 141 9.23 -7.96 -9.30
C ALA A 141 8.27 -7.11 -10.17
N PRO A 142 7.32 -7.75 -10.87
CA PRO A 142 6.22 -7.07 -11.54
C PRO A 142 5.47 -6.15 -10.58
N ALA A 143 5.17 -4.93 -11.02
CA ALA A 143 4.51 -3.94 -10.19
C ALA A 143 3.13 -4.41 -9.71
N ALA A 144 2.40 -5.16 -10.54
CA ALA A 144 1.12 -5.74 -10.16
C ALA A 144 1.20 -6.73 -8.99
N GLN A 145 2.28 -7.53 -8.91
CA GLN A 145 2.49 -8.47 -7.81
C GLN A 145 2.84 -7.74 -6.51
N VAL A 146 3.77 -6.78 -6.59
CA VAL A 146 4.14 -5.94 -5.44
C VAL A 146 2.91 -5.20 -4.92
N SER A 147 2.08 -4.66 -5.81
CA SER A 147 0.92 -3.89 -5.43
C SER A 147 -0.16 -4.70 -4.69
N VAL A 148 -0.42 -5.93 -5.14
CA VAL A 148 -1.40 -6.78 -4.46
C VAL A 148 -0.92 -7.18 -3.06
N ILE A 149 0.41 -7.30 -2.86
CA ILE A 149 1.00 -7.53 -1.54
C ILE A 149 0.80 -6.31 -0.64
N ILE A 150 1.03 -5.09 -1.15
CA ILE A 150 0.76 -3.84 -0.40
C ILE A 150 -0.71 -3.78 0.04
N ALA A 151 -1.62 -4.25 -0.81
CA ALA A 151 -3.04 -4.27 -0.48
C ALA A 151 -3.37 -5.14 0.76
N LEU A 152 -2.50 -6.09 1.16
CA LEU A 152 -2.67 -6.90 2.37
C LEU A 152 -2.44 -6.14 3.69
N ASN A 153 -1.79 -4.99 3.66
CA ASN A 153 -1.48 -4.22 4.87
C ASN A 153 -2.67 -4.04 5.83
N PRO A 154 -3.86 -3.58 5.40
CA PRO A 154 -5.00 -3.46 6.30
C PRO A 154 -5.46 -4.79 6.90
N LEU A 155 -5.32 -5.91 6.18
CA LEU A 155 -5.68 -7.23 6.71
C LEU A 155 -4.71 -7.66 7.80
N LEU A 156 -3.41 -7.40 7.60
CA LEU A 156 -2.39 -7.63 8.62
C LEU A 156 -2.65 -6.78 9.87
N THR A 157 -3.00 -5.50 9.69
CA THR A 157 -3.38 -4.62 10.79
C THR A 157 -4.57 -5.18 11.57
N LEU A 158 -5.63 -5.60 10.90
CA LEU A 158 -6.80 -6.19 11.56
C LEU A 158 -6.47 -7.51 12.28
N LEU A 159 -5.62 -8.34 11.67
CA LEU A 159 -5.16 -9.58 12.31
C LEU A 159 -4.41 -9.28 13.60
N ILE A 160 -3.48 -8.33 13.57
CA ILE A 160 -2.72 -7.90 14.76
C ILE A 160 -3.68 -7.33 15.81
N MET A 161 -4.61 -6.45 15.44
CA MET A 161 -5.61 -5.92 16.38
C MET A 161 -6.47 -7.02 17.00
N THR A 162 -6.86 -8.04 16.23
CA THR A 162 -7.62 -9.19 16.74
C THR A 162 -6.81 -9.99 17.76
N VAL A 163 -5.52 -10.21 17.49
CA VAL A 163 -4.60 -10.89 18.42
C VAL A 163 -4.43 -10.08 19.71
N LEU A 164 -4.17 -8.77 19.60
CA LEU A 164 -4.01 -7.88 20.75
C LEU A 164 -5.28 -7.79 21.60
N THR A 165 -6.46 -7.77 20.96
CA THR A 165 -7.75 -7.81 21.66
C THR A 165 -7.89 -9.10 22.48
N ARG A 166 -7.46 -10.26 21.94
CA ARG A 166 -7.46 -11.53 22.69
C ARG A 166 -6.43 -11.60 23.80
N MET A 167 -5.38 -10.77 23.73
CA MET A 167 -4.39 -10.61 24.79
C MET A 167 -4.83 -9.58 25.84
N GLU A 168 -6.07 -9.08 25.78
CA GLU A 168 -6.66 -8.12 26.74
C GLU A 168 -5.86 -6.82 26.87
N VAL A 169 -5.32 -6.35 25.74
CA VAL A 169 -4.50 -5.14 25.67
C VAL A 169 -5.38 -3.88 25.77
N GLU A 170 -5.49 -3.30 26.97
CA GLU A 170 -6.47 -2.24 27.32
C GLU A 170 -6.34 -0.91 26.56
N TRP A 171 -5.18 -0.62 25.98
CA TRP A 171 -4.87 0.65 25.32
C TRP A 171 -5.24 0.67 23.83
N ILE A 172 -5.85 -0.40 23.31
CA ILE A 172 -6.28 -0.52 21.91
C ILE A 172 -7.76 -0.91 21.89
N ALA A 173 -8.59 -0.06 21.28
CA ALA A 173 -10.00 -0.36 21.07
C ALA A 173 -10.17 -1.53 20.10
N ALA A 174 -11.05 -2.47 20.43
CA ALA A 174 -11.38 -3.58 19.55
C ALA A 174 -12.18 -3.08 18.33
N GLU A 175 -11.68 -3.36 17.14
CA GLU A 175 -12.42 -3.10 15.89
C GLU A 175 -13.37 -4.29 15.61
N PRO A 176 -14.70 -4.08 15.56
CA PRO A 176 -15.64 -5.16 15.34
C PRO A 176 -15.61 -5.64 13.88
N ILE A 177 -15.10 -6.86 13.66
CA ILE A 177 -15.10 -7.50 12.34
C ILE A 177 -16.34 -8.39 12.20
N HIS A 178 -17.22 -8.04 11.27
CA HIS A 178 -18.37 -8.87 10.90
C HIS A 178 -17.92 -10.11 10.09
N TRP A 179 -18.76 -11.15 10.04
CA TRP A 179 -18.49 -12.38 9.30
C TRP A 179 -18.13 -12.16 7.82
N ARG A 180 -18.69 -11.11 7.19
CA ARG A 180 -18.39 -10.69 5.80
C ARG A 180 -16.94 -10.24 5.65
N GLY A 181 -16.40 -9.58 6.68
CA GLY A 181 -15.00 -9.21 6.78
C GLY A 181 -14.09 -10.43 6.73
N PHE A 182 -14.42 -11.51 7.47
CA PHE A 182 -13.62 -12.74 7.43
C PHE A 182 -13.63 -13.42 6.05
N VAL A 183 -14.80 -13.50 5.40
CA VAL A 183 -14.91 -14.05 4.04
C VAL A 183 -14.11 -13.20 3.05
N GLY A 184 -14.25 -11.88 3.13
CA GLY A 184 -13.49 -10.95 2.30
C GLY A 184 -11.98 -11.10 2.50
N ALA A 185 -11.51 -11.18 3.75
CA ALA A 185 -10.11 -11.36 4.08
C ALA A 185 -9.54 -12.67 3.50
N LEU A 186 -10.28 -13.78 3.61
CA LEU A 186 -9.87 -15.07 3.03
C LEU A 186 -9.74 -14.99 1.50
N LEU A 187 -10.72 -14.37 0.84
CA LEU A 187 -10.70 -14.17 -0.62
C LEU A 187 -9.51 -13.31 -1.05
N VAL A 188 -9.20 -12.24 -0.33
CA VAL A 188 -8.02 -11.42 -0.61
C VAL A 188 -6.74 -12.25 -0.49
N VAL A 189 -6.57 -13.02 0.59
CA VAL A 189 -5.39 -13.88 0.78
C VAL A 189 -5.23 -14.88 -0.36
N ILE A 190 -6.31 -15.56 -0.76
CA ILE A 190 -6.31 -16.47 -1.91
C ILE A 190 -5.92 -15.73 -3.19
N GLY A 191 -6.52 -14.57 -3.44
CA GLY A 191 -6.23 -13.75 -4.61
C GLY A 191 -4.75 -13.33 -4.69
N VAL A 192 -4.15 -12.95 -3.57
CA VAL A 192 -2.73 -12.62 -3.50
C VAL A 192 -1.86 -13.83 -3.78
N ILE A 193 -2.15 -14.98 -3.18
CA ILE A 193 -1.40 -16.22 -3.41
C ILE A 193 -1.42 -16.58 -4.91
N LEU A 194 -2.58 -16.55 -5.56
CA LEU A 194 -2.71 -16.81 -6.99
C LEU A 194 -1.93 -15.80 -7.84
N THR A 195 -1.96 -14.52 -7.46
CA THR A 195 -1.27 -13.42 -8.16
C THR A 195 0.25 -13.58 -8.11
N VAL A 196 0.79 -13.92 -6.94
CA VAL A 196 2.24 -14.03 -6.70
C VAL A 196 2.83 -15.34 -7.21
N THR A 197 2.06 -16.44 -7.16
CA THR A 197 2.52 -17.76 -7.64
C THR A 197 2.52 -17.88 -9.17
N SER A 198 1.83 -16.99 -9.88
CA SER A 198 1.87 -16.94 -11.33
C SER A 198 3.30 -16.64 -11.82
N PRO A 199 3.87 -17.43 -12.75
CA PRO A 199 5.20 -17.16 -13.29
C PRO A 199 5.24 -15.79 -13.97
N ALA A 200 5.98 -14.86 -13.37
CA ALA A 200 6.18 -13.53 -13.91
C ALA A 200 7.06 -13.61 -15.16
N ARG A 201 6.51 -13.28 -16.34
CA ARG A 201 7.33 -13.06 -17.54
C ARG A 201 7.77 -11.59 -17.55
N LEU A 202 8.88 -11.30 -16.88
CA LEU A 202 9.57 -10.03 -17.10
C LEU A 202 10.15 -10.06 -18.52
N LYS A 203 9.82 -9.07 -19.35
CA LYS A 203 10.56 -8.85 -20.60
C LYS A 203 11.94 -8.37 -20.20
N THR A 204 12.97 -9.18 -20.37
CA THR A 204 14.36 -8.74 -20.25
C THR A 204 14.52 -7.51 -21.15
N PRO A 205 15.16 -6.42 -20.69
CA PRO A 205 15.50 -5.33 -21.59
C PRO A 205 16.28 -5.96 -22.75
N GLU A 206 15.80 -5.78 -23.99
CA GLU A 206 16.61 -6.10 -25.16
C GLU A 206 17.94 -5.38 -24.93
N ALA A 207 19.02 -6.16 -24.79
CA ALA A 207 20.36 -5.62 -24.79
C ALA A 207 20.42 -4.77 -26.07
N SER A 208 20.52 -3.46 -25.91
CA SER A 208 20.74 -2.57 -27.03
C SER A 208 21.99 -3.09 -27.71
N SER A 209 21.80 -3.67 -28.90
CA SER A 209 22.86 -3.95 -29.84
C SER A 209 23.44 -2.60 -30.25
N THR A 210 24.30 -2.06 -29.41
CA THR A 210 25.12 -0.89 -29.73
C THR A 210 26.43 -1.41 -30.30
N ILE A 211 26.54 -1.17 -31.61
CA ILE A 211 27.71 -1.15 -32.50
C ILE A 211 28.18 -2.51 -33.02
#